data_AF-A0A1C7GKX5-F1
#
_entry.id   AF-A0A1C7GKX5-F1
#
_cell.length_a   1.000
_cell.length_b   1.000
_cell.length_c   1.000
_cell.angle_alpha   90.00
_cell.angle_beta   90.00
_cell.angle_gamma   90.00
#
_symmetry.space_group_name_H-M   'P 1'
#
loop_
_entity.id
_entity.type
_entity.pdbx_description
1 polymer ?
#
loop_
_entity_poly.entity_id
_entity_poly.type
_entity_poly.pdbx_seq_one_letter_code
_entity_poly.pdbx_strand_id
1 'polypeptide(L)'
;MKQSGYRTTFHIYLIFFLSLLGTLIAVCCLFAMLITATNPNGKNVRSDQPKIFTQDFSKYIVFVNDTPKIKQTGLELLQETHVGLQILDDAGNEVYAYQKPNNAQDYYSNTDLLQLYQTGHFDNASPEDMTAFIGVITGNEKDYAYVLYFPMNIQKVTMYLNGERFAGGKKVIIFIIGILLDSVLTIDNSRKK
;
A
#
# COMPACT_ATOMS: atom_id res chain seq x y z
N MET A 1 24.16 -50.26 23.80
CA MET A 1 22.79 -49.83 23.45
C MET A 1 22.72 -48.30 23.52
N LYS A 2 22.74 -47.59 22.38
CA LYS A 2 22.74 -46.10 22.34
C LYS A 2 21.91 -45.50 21.19
N GLN A 3 21.05 -46.29 20.52
CA GLN A 3 20.23 -45.83 19.39
C GLN A 3 18.90 -45.17 19.80
N SER A 4 18.41 -45.41 21.02
CA SER A 4 17.09 -44.93 21.46
C SER A 4 17.06 -43.42 21.76
N GLY A 5 18.09 -42.87 22.44
CA GLY A 5 18.13 -41.44 22.80
C GLY A 5 18.34 -40.48 21.61
N TYR A 6 19.03 -40.94 20.55
CA TYR A 6 19.28 -40.14 19.35
C TYR A 6 17.99 -39.87 18.56
N ARG A 7 17.12 -40.88 18.43
CA ARG A 7 15.81 -40.73 17.77
C ARG A 7 14.89 -39.74 18.51
N THR A 8 14.82 -39.82 19.83
CA THR A 8 13.99 -38.90 20.64
C THR A 8 14.52 -37.47 20.57
N THR A 9 15.85 -37.29 20.65
CA THR A 9 16.48 -35.97 20.56
C THR A 9 16.25 -35.35 19.18
N PHE A 10 16.48 -36.11 18.11
CA PHE A 10 16.22 -35.68 16.73
C PHE A 10 14.75 -35.30 16.52
N HIS A 11 13.81 -36.08 17.06
CA HIS A 11 12.38 -35.80 16.92
C HIS A 11 11.96 -34.50 17.61
N ILE A 12 12.54 -34.18 18.78
CA ILE A 12 12.30 -32.90 19.48
C ILE A 12 12.81 -31.73 18.64
N TYR A 13 14.02 -31.83 18.09
CA TYR A 13 14.58 -30.79 17.21
C TYR A 13 13.77 -30.61 15.93
N LEU A 14 13.29 -31.70 15.34
CA LEU A 14 12.47 -31.65 14.14
C LEU A 14 11.15 -30.93 14.41
N ILE A 15 10.45 -31.26 15.51
CA ILE A 15 9.21 -30.56 15.89
C ILE A 15 9.50 -29.08 16.15
N PHE A 16 10.56 -28.76 16.89
CA PHE A 16 10.94 -27.38 17.17
C PHE A 16 11.21 -26.59 15.88
N PHE A 17 11.98 -27.18 14.95
CA PHE A 17 12.30 -26.55 13.67
C PHE A 17 11.05 -26.35 12.81
N LEU A 18 10.17 -27.35 12.71
CA LEU A 18 8.92 -27.24 11.97
C LEU A 18 7.98 -26.19 12.57
N SER A 19 7.92 -26.10 13.91
CA SER A 19 7.15 -25.07 14.60
C SER A 19 7.70 -23.67 14.34
N LEU A 20 9.03 -23.50 14.38
CA LEU A 20 9.70 -22.24 14.07
C LEU A 20 9.46 -21.84 12.61
N LEU A 21 9.59 -22.78 11.68
CA LEU A 21 9.34 -22.56 10.25
C LEU A 21 7.88 -22.17 10.00
N GLY A 22 6.93 -22.88 10.60
CA GLY A 22 5.51 -22.57 10.49
C GLY A 22 5.18 -21.17 11.01
N THR A 23 5.79 -20.76 12.13
CA THR A 23 5.64 -19.41 12.67
C THR A 23 6.21 -18.36 11.73
N LEU A 24 7.39 -18.60 11.15
CA LEU A 24 8.00 -17.68 10.19
C LEU A 24 7.14 -17.51 8.94
N ILE A 25 6.61 -18.61 8.40
CA ILE A 25 5.68 -18.58 7.25
C ILE A 25 4.44 -17.78 7.60
N ALA A 26 3.83 -18.02 8.77
CA ALA A 26 2.65 -17.28 9.22
C ALA A 26 2.92 -15.76 9.31
N VAL A 27 4.06 -15.35 9.86
CA VAL A 27 4.47 -13.94 9.92
C VAL A 27 4.61 -13.34 8.52
N CYS A 28 5.26 -14.05 7.60
CA CYS A 28 5.39 -13.61 6.21
C CYS A 28 4.03 -13.49 5.51
N CYS A 29 3.12 -14.44 5.72
CA CYS A 29 1.77 -14.40 5.17
C CYS A 29 0.95 -13.22 5.72
N LEU A 30 1.00 -12.99 7.03
CA LEU A 30 0.31 -11.84 7.66
C LEU A 30 0.88 -10.51 7.16
N PHE A 31 2.20 -10.42 7.00
CA PHE A 31 2.84 -9.22 6.46
C PHE A 31 2.43 -8.99 5.00
N ALA A 32 2.40 -10.05 4.17
CA ALA A 32 1.93 -9.96 2.80
C ALA A 32 0.47 -9.49 2.73
N MET A 33 -0.42 -10.04 3.56
CA MET A 33 -1.82 -9.60 3.65
C MET A 33 -1.95 -8.11 4.00
N LEU A 34 -1.10 -7.61 4.90
CA LEU A 34 -1.14 -6.21 5.34
C LEU A 34 -0.74 -5.20 4.25
N ILE A 35 0.11 -5.60 3.30
CA ILE A 35 0.61 -4.72 2.22
C ILE A 35 -0.09 -4.96 0.87
N THR A 36 -1.11 -5.81 0.84
CA THR A 36 -1.90 -6.12 -0.36
C THR A 36 -3.37 -5.75 -0.17
N ALA A 37 -4.00 -5.31 -1.26
CA ALA A 37 -5.44 -5.13 -1.36
C ALA A 37 -5.98 -5.95 -2.53
N THR A 38 -7.22 -6.41 -2.43
CA THR A 38 -7.89 -7.10 -3.54
C THR A 38 -8.54 -6.06 -4.44
N ASN A 39 -8.22 -6.09 -5.73
CA ASN A 39 -8.86 -5.21 -6.72
C ASN A 39 -10.23 -5.78 -7.16
N PRO A 40 -11.04 -5.02 -7.91
CA PRO A 40 -12.36 -5.48 -8.39
C PRO A 40 -12.31 -6.76 -9.23
N ASN A 41 -11.17 -7.03 -9.87
CA ASN A 41 -10.95 -8.21 -10.68
C ASN A 41 -10.56 -9.45 -9.83
N GLY A 42 -10.62 -9.36 -8.50
CA GLY A 42 -10.28 -10.43 -7.56
C GLY A 42 -8.78 -10.70 -7.42
N LYS A 43 -7.92 -9.84 -7.97
CA LYS A 43 -6.46 -9.98 -7.92
C LYS A 43 -5.90 -9.21 -6.73
N ASN A 44 -5.01 -9.83 -5.96
CA ASN A 44 -4.24 -9.14 -4.95
C ASN A 44 -3.16 -8.27 -5.61
N VAL A 45 -3.25 -6.98 -5.33
CA VAL A 45 -2.31 -5.94 -5.75
C VAL A 45 -1.67 -5.34 -4.51
N ARG A 46 -0.51 -4.69 -4.65
CA ARG A 46 0.07 -3.96 -3.51
C ARG A 46 -0.82 -2.77 -3.17
N SER A 47 -0.95 -2.46 -1.88
CA SER A 47 -1.77 -1.33 -1.41
C SER A 47 -1.26 0.04 -1.89
N ASP A 48 -0.02 0.12 -2.39
CA ASP A 48 0.55 1.33 -2.99
C ASP A 48 0.28 1.48 -4.50
N GLN A 49 -0.29 0.45 -5.16
CA GLN A 49 -0.56 0.50 -6.60
C GLN A 49 -1.45 1.67 -7.02
N PRO A 50 -2.54 2.04 -6.30
CA PRO A 50 -3.36 3.20 -6.67
C PRO A 50 -2.63 4.54 -6.66
N LYS A 51 -1.65 4.69 -5.75
CA LYS A 51 -0.79 5.88 -5.74
C LYS A 51 0.05 5.95 -7.01
N ILE A 52 0.69 4.84 -7.40
CA ILE A 52 1.51 4.75 -8.61
C ILE A 52 0.64 4.97 -9.85
N PHE A 53 -0.52 4.30 -9.92
CA PHE A 53 -1.49 4.49 -11.00
C PHE A 53 -1.88 5.95 -11.14
N THR A 54 -2.22 6.62 -10.03
CA THR A 54 -2.60 8.03 -10.03
C THR A 54 -1.48 8.90 -10.59
N GLN A 55 -0.23 8.70 -10.15
CA GLN A 55 0.91 9.46 -10.65
C GLN A 55 1.11 9.28 -12.17
N ASP A 56 1.03 8.04 -12.65
CA ASP A 56 1.21 7.71 -14.06
C ASP A 56 0.02 8.14 -14.94
N PHE A 57 -1.17 8.32 -14.35
CA PHE A 57 -2.39 8.65 -15.10
C PHE A 57 -2.34 10.02 -15.76
N SER A 58 -1.56 10.95 -15.21
CA SER A 58 -1.35 12.31 -15.76
C SER A 58 -1.04 12.32 -17.27
N LYS A 59 -0.33 11.30 -17.79
CA LYS A 59 0.03 11.17 -19.22
C LYS A 59 -1.17 10.99 -20.16
N TYR A 60 -2.34 10.62 -19.63
CA TYR A 60 -3.58 10.46 -20.39
C TYR A 60 -4.42 11.74 -20.41
N ILE A 61 -4.08 12.74 -19.61
CA ILE A 61 -4.79 14.02 -19.57
C ILE A 61 -4.11 14.98 -20.54
N VAL A 62 -4.90 15.58 -21.42
CA VAL A 62 -4.46 16.56 -22.42
C VAL A 62 -5.35 17.78 -22.39
N PHE A 63 -4.81 18.94 -22.74
CA PHE A 63 -5.58 20.18 -22.79
C PHE A 63 -5.92 20.50 -24.24
N VAL A 64 -7.21 20.74 -24.50
CA VAL A 64 -7.71 21.18 -25.82
C VAL A 64 -8.62 22.37 -25.58
N ASN A 65 -8.26 23.53 -26.13
CA ASN A 65 -8.96 24.80 -25.90
C ASN A 65 -9.17 25.08 -24.40
N ASP A 66 -8.08 25.02 -23.64
CA ASP A 66 -8.06 25.28 -22.19
C ASP A 66 -8.96 24.39 -21.32
N THR A 67 -9.47 23.30 -21.89
CA THR A 67 -10.29 22.33 -21.19
C THR A 67 -9.54 21.00 -21.09
N PRO A 68 -9.45 20.39 -19.90
CA PRO A 68 -8.86 19.07 -19.77
C PRO A 68 -9.73 18.02 -20.45
N LYS A 69 -9.09 17.12 -21.20
CA LYS A 69 -9.69 15.96 -21.86
C LYS A 69 -8.85 14.72 -21.59
N ILE A 70 -9.51 13.57 -21.63
CA ILE A 70 -8.85 12.28 -21.44
C ILE A 70 -8.65 11.62 -22.81
N LYS A 71 -7.42 11.13 -23.06
CA LYS A 71 -7.13 10.29 -24.23
C LYS A 71 -8.02 9.05 -24.20
N GLN A 72 -8.42 8.55 -25.37
CA GLN A 72 -9.24 7.35 -25.49
C GLN A 72 -8.64 6.15 -24.73
N THR A 73 -7.32 5.94 -24.82
CA THR A 73 -6.61 4.89 -24.08
C THR A 73 -6.65 5.07 -22.57
N GLY A 74 -6.81 6.30 -22.08
CA GLY A 74 -7.02 6.60 -20.67
C GLY A 74 -8.44 6.25 -20.21
N LEU A 75 -9.46 6.53 -21.05
CA LEU A 75 -10.85 6.14 -20.77
C LEU A 75 -11.01 4.62 -20.72
N GLU A 76 -10.40 3.90 -21.66
CA GLU A 76 -10.37 2.43 -21.66
C GLU A 76 -9.71 1.88 -20.40
N LEU A 77 -8.61 2.49 -19.96
CA LEU A 77 -7.93 2.11 -18.73
C LEU A 77 -8.80 2.35 -17.48
N LEU A 78 -9.48 3.50 -17.38
CA LEU A 78 -10.41 3.78 -16.29
C LEU A 78 -11.57 2.77 -16.27
N GLN A 79 -12.11 2.44 -17.44
CA GLN A 79 -13.19 1.48 -17.59
C GLN A 79 -12.77 0.06 -17.17
N GLU A 80 -11.61 -0.43 -17.64
CA GLU A 80 -11.09 -1.76 -17.28
C GLU A 80 -10.82 -1.88 -15.77
N THR A 81 -10.32 -0.80 -15.17
CA THR A 81 -9.97 -0.77 -13.74
C THR A 81 -11.12 -0.36 -12.83
N HIS A 82 -12.27 0.02 -13.40
CA HIS A 82 -13.45 0.52 -12.70
C HIS A 82 -13.14 1.74 -11.82
N VAL A 83 -12.18 2.56 -12.25
CA VAL A 83 -11.72 3.75 -11.52
C VAL A 83 -12.50 4.97 -11.99
N GLY A 84 -13.14 5.64 -11.04
CA GLY A 84 -13.76 6.94 -11.29
C GLY A 84 -12.72 8.05 -11.38
N LEU A 85 -13.04 9.12 -12.11
CA LEU A 85 -12.19 10.29 -12.28
C LEU A 85 -13.00 11.56 -12.09
N GLN A 86 -12.37 12.55 -11.46
CA GLN A 86 -12.80 13.94 -11.44
C GLN A 86 -11.59 14.85 -11.65
N ILE A 87 -11.75 15.95 -12.38
CA ILE A 87 -10.75 17.01 -12.55
C ILE A 87 -11.34 18.30 -12.01
N LEU A 88 -10.57 18.98 -11.18
CA LEU A 88 -10.90 20.21 -10.51
C LEU A 88 -9.99 21.33 -11.04
N ASP A 89 -10.54 22.52 -11.23
CA ASP A 89 -9.77 23.73 -11.52
C ASP A 89 -8.99 24.23 -10.29
N ASP A 90 -8.26 25.33 -10.47
CA ASP A 90 -7.46 26.00 -9.45
C ASP A 90 -8.28 26.56 -8.28
N ALA A 91 -9.58 26.79 -8.50
CA ALA A 91 -10.52 27.20 -7.47
C ALA A 91 -11.19 26.01 -6.76
N GLY A 92 -10.95 24.77 -7.21
CA GLY A 92 -11.50 23.54 -6.64
C GLY A 92 -12.87 23.13 -7.21
N ASN A 93 -13.33 23.75 -8.29
CA ASN A 93 -14.59 23.38 -8.97
C ASN A 93 -14.36 22.24 -9.96
N GLU A 94 -15.31 21.32 -10.06
CA GLU A 94 -15.32 20.30 -11.10
C GLU A 94 -15.42 20.90 -12.50
N VAL A 95 -14.47 20.53 -13.35
CA VAL A 95 -14.45 20.87 -14.78
C VAL A 95 -14.57 19.65 -15.68
N TYR A 96 -14.36 18.45 -15.15
CA TYR A 96 -14.52 17.18 -15.88
C TYR A 96 -14.76 16.03 -14.91
N ALA A 97 -15.63 15.08 -15.28
CA ALA A 97 -15.85 13.85 -14.52
C ALA A 97 -16.10 12.65 -15.43
N TYR A 98 -15.71 11.47 -14.96
CA TYR A 98 -15.96 10.19 -15.60
C TYR A 98 -16.18 9.12 -14.53
N GLN A 99 -17.34 8.45 -14.54
CA GLN A 99 -17.70 7.42 -13.55
C GLN A 99 -17.46 7.85 -12.08
N LYS A 100 -17.69 9.14 -11.79
CA LYS A 100 -17.54 9.71 -10.46
C LYS A 100 -18.57 9.09 -9.49
N PRO A 101 -18.19 8.76 -8.24
CA PRO A 101 -19.13 8.34 -7.20
C PRO A 101 -20.20 9.40 -6.92
N ASN A 102 -21.44 8.98 -6.65
CA ASN A 102 -22.58 9.88 -6.43
C ASN A 102 -22.42 10.80 -5.20
N ASN A 103 -21.57 10.44 -4.26
CA ASN A 103 -21.30 11.19 -3.03
C ASN A 103 -20.06 12.10 -3.13
N ALA A 104 -19.34 12.08 -4.24
CA ALA A 104 -18.23 13.01 -4.47
C ALA A 104 -18.78 14.42 -4.71
N GLN A 105 -18.16 15.42 -4.09
CA GLN A 105 -18.59 16.81 -4.18
C GLN A 105 -18.26 17.38 -5.56
N ASP A 106 -18.97 18.41 -5.99
CA ASP A 106 -18.65 19.15 -7.22
C ASP A 106 -17.66 20.30 -6.97
N TYR A 107 -17.43 20.63 -5.70
CA TYR A 107 -16.53 21.66 -5.23
C TYR A 107 -15.75 21.15 -4.02
N TYR A 108 -14.46 21.47 -3.94
CA TYR A 108 -13.62 21.19 -2.79
C TYR A 108 -12.86 22.45 -2.38
N SER A 109 -12.95 22.83 -1.11
CA SER A 109 -12.01 23.80 -0.55
C SER A 109 -10.61 23.18 -0.42
N ASN A 110 -9.57 24.01 -0.24
CA ASN A 110 -8.22 23.51 0.00
C ASN A 110 -8.12 22.58 1.22
N THR A 111 -8.93 22.82 2.25
CA THR A 111 -9.00 21.95 3.43
C THR A 111 -9.65 20.61 3.11
N ASP A 112 -10.70 20.60 2.28
CA ASP A 112 -11.36 19.37 1.84
C ASP A 112 -10.41 18.52 0.99
N LEU A 113 -9.67 19.14 0.07
CA LEU A 113 -8.66 18.45 -0.74
C LEU A 113 -7.51 17.90 0.10
N LEU A 114 -7.04 18.65 1.10
CA LEU A 114 -5.99 18.18 2.00
C LEU A 114 -6.46 16.98 2.83
N GLN A 115 -7.68 17.05 3.37
CA GLN A 115 -8.29 15.95 4.10
C GLN A 115 -8.45 14.73 3.21
N LEU A 116 -8.98 14.90 1.99
CA LEU A 116 -9.13 13.84 1.01
C LEU A 116 -7.78 13.22 0.60
N TYR A 117 -6.73 14.04 0.47
CA TYR A 117 -5.37 13.56 0.21
C TYR A 117 -4.88 12.66 1.35
N GLN A 118 -5.09 13.08 2.60
CA GLN A 118 -4.63 12.40 3.81
C GLN A 118 -5.41 11.12 4.12
N THR A 119 -6.74 11.17 4.05
CA THR A 119 -7.61 10.06 4.45
C THR A 119 -7.96 9.16 3.27
N GLY A 120 -8.10 9.73 2.07
CA GLY A 120 -8.68 9.05 0.90
C GLY A 120 -10.19 8.89 0.96
N HIS A 121 -10.86 9.48 1.94
CA HIS A 121 -12.30 9.32 2.21
C HIS A 121 -12.96 10.68 2.43
N PHE A 122 -14.24 10.81 2.07
CA PHE A 122 -15.06 12.02 2.29
C PHE A 122 -15.91 11.88 3.57
N ASP A 123 -16.21 13.00 4.24
CA ASP A 123 -16.91 13.02 5.54
C ASP A 123 -18.39 12.59 5.50
N ASN A 124 -18.97 12.46 4.30
CA ASN A 124 -20.36 12.06 4.11
C ASN A 124 -20.42 10.67 3.49
N ALA A 125 -20.60 9.67 4.36
CA ALA A 125 -21.03 8.29 4.08
C ALA A 125 -20.93 7.86 2.60
N SER A 126 -19.71 7.55 2.15
CA SER A 126 -19.58 6.75 0.93
C SER A 126 -20.08 5.35 1.25
N PRO A 127 -20.83 4.70 0.33
CA PRO A 127 -20.97 3.26 0.38
C PRO A 127 -19.56 2.67 0.35
N GLU A 128 -19.29 1.83 1.33
CA GLU A 128 -18.37 0.71 1.38
C GLU A 128 -17.42 0.58 0.16
N ASP A 129 -16.11 0.65 0.42
CA ASP A 129 -15.00 0.15 -0.43
C ASP A 129 -14.36 1.06 -1.50
N MET A 130 -14.49 2.40 -1.44
CA MET A 130 -13.71 3.30 -2.31
C MET A 130 -12.65 4.14 -1.58
N THR A 131 -11.50 4.34 -2.23
CA THR A 131 -10.43 5.24 -1.75
C THR A 131 -9.99 6.18 -2.85
N ALA A 132 -9.98 7.48 -2.53
CA ALA A 132 -9.56 8.54 -3.43
C ALA A 132 -8.04 8.75 -3.40
N PHE A 133 -7.45 9.00 -4.56
CA PHE A 133 -6.07 9.46 -4.70
C PHE A 133 -6.04 10.71 -5.58
N ILE A 134 -5.21 11.68 -5.20
CA ILE A 134 -5.14 12.98 -5.88
C ILE A 134 -3.79 13.09 -6.58
N GLY A 135 -3.83 13.52 -7.84
CA GLY A 135 -2.67 13.99 -8.58
C GLY A 135 -2.86 15.44 -9.04
N VAL A 136 -1.78 16.03 -9.55
CA VAL A 136 -1.77 17.41 -10.04
C VAL A 136 -1.24 17.40 -11.47
N ILE A 137 -1.85 18.20 -12.33
CA ILE A 137 -1.35 18.49 -13.69
C ILE A 137 -1.38 19.99 -13.91
N THR A 138 -0.45 20.49 -14.72
CA THR A 138 -0.42 21.88 -15.14
C THR A 138 -0.80 21.95 -16.63
N GLY A 139 -1.79 22.77 -16.95
CA GLY A 139 -2.23 23.03 -18.32
C GLY A 139 -2.41 24.52 -18.53
N ASN A 140 -1.79 25.08 -19.57
CA ASN A 140 -1.88 26.51 -19.90
C ASN A 140 -1.61 27.42 -18.70
N GLU A 141 -0.51 27.15 -17.99
CA GLU A 141 -0.06 27.92 -16.80
C GLU A 141 -1.01 27.89 -15.60
N LYS A 142 -2.03 27.02 -15.61
CA LYS A 142 -2.92 26.77 -14.47
C LYS A 142 -2.76 25.35 -13.95
N ASP A 143 -2.79 25.22 -12.64
CA ASP A 143 -2.77 23.94 -11.96
C ASP A 143 -4.19 23.39 -11.82
N TYR A 144 -4.33 22.10 -12.09
CA TYR A 144 -5.55 21.34 -11.90
C TYR A 144 -5.25 20.15 -10.99
N ALA A 145 -6.16 19.88 -10.07
CA ALA A 145 -6.15 18.63 -9.32
C ALA A 145 -7.00 17.61 -10.06
N TYR A 146 -6.57 16.35 -10.11
CA TYR A 146 -7.44 15.26 -10.52
C TYR A 146 -7.52 14.22 -9.41
N VAL A 147 -8.74 13.74 -9.18
CA VAL A 147 -9.07 12.76 -8.16
C VAL A 147 -9.47 11.48 -8.84
N LEU A 148 -8.81 10.38 -8.47
CA LEU A 148 -9.16 9.03 -8.91
C LEU A 148 -9.80 8.25 -7.77
N TYR A 149 -10.94 7.63 -8.06
CA TYR A 149 -11.75 6.88 -7.11
C TYR A 149 -11.56 5.40 -7.36
N PHE A 150 -10.74 4.76 -6.53
CA PHE A 150 -10.46 3.35 -6.65
C PHE A 150 -11.49 2.54 -5.87
N PRO A 151 -12.11 1.51 -6.48
CA PRO A 151 -12.96 0.52 -5.80
C PRO A 151 -12.14 -0.47 -4.96
N MET A 152 -11.34 0.07 -4.04
CA MET A 152 -10.58 -0.64 -3.03
C MET A 152 -10.58 0.17 -1.73
N ASN A 153 -10.70 -0.51 -0.59
CA ASN A 153 -10.55 0.12 0.72
C ASN A 153 -9.07 0.14 1.13
N ILE A 154 -8.42 1.29 0.97
CA ILE A 154 -7.01 1.48 1.31
C ILE A 154 -6.88 2.51 2.42
N GLN A 155 -6.35 2.06 3.54
CA GLN A 155 -6.01 2.96 4.63
C GLN A 155 -4.69 3.68 4.36
N LYS A 156 -4.73 5.02 4.35
CA LYS A 156 -3.55 5.86 4.21
C LYS A 156 -2.94 6.15 5.58
N VAL A 157 -1.91 5.39 5.96
CA VAL A 157 -1.19 5.58 7.23
C VAL A 157 0.16 6.25 6.96
N THR A 158 0.38 7.41 7.58
CA THR A 158 1.67 8.11 7.57
C THR A 158 2.41 7.83 8.88
N MET A 159 3.65 7.34 8.81
CA MET A 159 4.51 7.11 9.99
C MET A 159 5.61 8.17 10.06
N TYR A 160 5.81 8.76 11.24
CA TYR A 160 6.93 9.64 11.54
C TYR A 160 7.99 8.87 12.32
N LEU A 161 9.21 8.78 11.77
CA LEU A 161 10.30 8.00 12.34
C LEU A 161 11.54 8.89 12.52
N ASN A 162 12.32 8.63 13.58
CA ASN A 162 13.63 9.25 13.74
C ASN A 162 14.60 8.64 12.71
N GLY A 163 15.04 9.45 11.75
CA GLY A 163 15.89 8.99 10.64
C GLY A 163 17.23 8.40 11.07
N GLU A 164 17.88 8.99 12.08
CA GLU A 164 19.17 8.53 12.60
C GLU A 164 19.06 7.13 13.23
N ARG A 165 18.02 6.93 14.06
CA ARG A 165 17.79 5.65 14.73
C ARG A 165 17.26 4.58 13.77
N PHE A 166 16.40 4.97 12.83
CA PHE A 166 15.85 4.04 11.84
C PHE A 166 16.95 3.49 10.91
N ALA A 167 17.85 4.36 10.42
CA ALA A 167 19.01 3.93 9.64
C ALA A 167 20.01 3.10 10.48
N GLY A 168 20.17 3.46 11.75
CA GLY A 168 21.05 2.75 12.70
C GLY A 168 20.57 1.36 13.13
N GLY A 169 19.28 1.03 12.94
CA GLY A 169 18.67 -0.23 13.34
C GLY A 169 19.33 -1.49 12.76
N LYS A 170 20.05 -1.37 11.63
CA LYS A 170 20.84 -2.48 11.06
C LYS A 170 21.85 -3.06 12.05
N LYS A 171 22.47 -2.21 12.89
CA LYS A 171 23.44 -2.65 13.91
C LYS A 171 22.79 -3.48 15.01
N VAL A 172 21.56 -3.15 15.39
CA VAL A 172 20.78 -3.88 16.40
C VAL A 172 20.38 -5.26 15.89
N ILE A 173 19.94 -5.36 14.64
CA ILE A 173 19.58 -6.65 14.01
C ILE A 173 20.80 -7.58 13.95
N ILE A 174 21.96 -7.08 13.53
CA ILE A 174 23.22 -7.86 13.50
C ILE A 174 23.58 -8.35 14.91
N PHE A 175 23.42 -7.50 15.92
CA PHE A 175 23.71 -7.87 17.31
C PHE A 175 22.79 -8.98 17.83
N ILE A 176 21.48 -8.90 17.53
CA ILE A 176 20.50 -9.94 17.90
C ILE A 176 20.81 -11.27 17.19
N ILE A 177 21.13 -11.24 15.89
CA ILE A 177 21.55 -12.43 15.15
C ILE A 177 22.82 -13.03 15.77
N GLY A 178 23.78 -12.19 16.18
CA GLY A 178 24.99 -12.62 16.88
C GLY A 178 24.70 -13.36 18.18
N ILE A 179 23.83 -12.82 19.04
CA ILE A 179 23.41 -13.48 20.28
C ILE A 179 22.72 -14.82 20.01
N LEU A 180 21.83 -14.86 19.00
CA LEU A 180 21.14 -16.10 18.64
C LEU A 180 22.13 -17.17 18.16
N LEU A 181 23.11 -16.82 17.32
CA LEU A 181 24.15 -17.76 16.88
C LEU A 181 25.02 -18.26 18.03
N ASP A 182 25.42 -17.38 18.94
CA ASP A 182 26.23 -17.75 20.11
C ASP A 182 25.47 -18.67 21.08
N SER A 183 24.18 -18.44 21.26
CA SER A 183 23.31 -19.33 22.05
C SER A 183 23.22 -20.73 21.44
N VAL A 184 23.12 -20.84 20.11
CA VAL A 184 23.10 -22.14 19.41
C VAL A 184 24.45 -22.85 19.53
N LEU A 185 25.56 -22.14 19.36
CA LEU A 185 26.92 -22.68 19.53
C LEU A 185 27.14 -23.19 20.96
N THR A 186 26.70 -22.41 21.95
CA THR A 186 26.82 -22.78 23.37
C THR A 186 26.03 -24.05 23.69
N ILE A 187 24.83 -24.20 23.14
CA ILE A 187 23.99 -25.40 23.32
C ILE A 187 24.60 -26.63 22.61
N ASP A 188 25.25 -26.47 21.45
CA ASP A 188 25.94 -27.58 20.78
C ASP A 188 27.18 -28.03 21.57
N ASN A 189 27.96 -27.07 22.09
CA ASN A 189 29.19 -27.36 22.84
C ASN A 189 28.91 -28.01 24.20
N SER A 190 27.82 -27.64 24.87
CA SER A 190 27.45 -28.23 26.18
C SER A 190 26.97 -29.68 26.10
N ARG A 191 26.64 -30.21 24.90
CA ARG A 191 26.23 -31.62 24.70
C ARG A 191 27.37 -32.52 24.22
N LYS A 192 28.53 -31.96 23.87
CA LYS A 192 29.74 -32.70 23.46
C LYS A 192 30.67 -33.04 24.64
N LYS A 193 30.47 -32.42 25.81
CA LYS A 193 31.06 -32.82 27.10
C LYS A 193 30.15 -33.80 27.83
#